data_AF-A0A953WZ50-F1
#
_entry.id   AF-A0A953WZ50-F1
#
_cell.length_a   1.000
_cell.length_b   1.000
_cell.length_c   1.000
_cell.angle_alpha   90.00
_cell.angle_beta   90.00
_cell.angle_gamma   90.00
#
_symmetry.space_group_name_H-M   'P 1'
#
loop_
_entity.id
_entity.type
_entity.pdbx_description
1 polymer ?
#
loop_
_entity_poly.entity_id
_entity_poly.type
_entity_poly.pdbx_seq_one_letter_code
_entity_poly.pdbx_strand_id
1 'polypeptide(L)'
;MRYLLPISWFVLAAAGLVIAGLQAVFLFGPASGAALIGISLVQHLTNSIAAVALGLVYLYIQSTRPSAAVLVIGTSHLIMAIFSRTAQFIGDGARAALISGSDTSSAATIGYAYGAAGIAAVLSGIVFILALIVALNTHPPPETDVF
;
A
#
# COMPACT_ATOMS: atom_id res chain seq x y z
N MET A 1 -16.18 11.14 -10.81
CA MET A 1 -15.80 10.02 -9.91
C MET A 1 -15.08 8.85 -10.61
N ARG A 2 -15.14 8.74 -11.95
CA ARG A 2 -14.63 7.57 -12.71
C ARG A 2 -13.17 7.17 -12.46
N TYR A 3 -12.29 8.08 -12.02
CA TYR A 3 -10.86 7.80 -11.82
C TYR A 3 -10.40 7.94 -10.36
N LEU A 4 -11.34 8.09 -9.42
CA LEU A 4 -11.01 8.39 -8.03
C LEU A 4 -10.16 7.28 -7.39
N LEU A 5 -10.54 6.02 -7.59
CA LEU A 5 -9.82 4.87 -7.03
C LEU A 5 -8.38 4.73 -7.58
N PRO A 6 -8.13 4.76 -8.90
CA PRO A 6 -6.76 4.78 -9.44
C PRO A 6 -5.93 5.94 -8.90
N ILE A 7 -6.50 7.15 -8.85
CA ILE A 7 -5.83 8.33 -8.32
C ILE A 7 -5.45 8.11 -6.85
N SER A 8 -6.34 7.54 -6.04
CA SER A 8 -6.04 7.24 -4.64
C SER A 8 -4.88 6.25 -4.47
N TRP A 9 -4.75 5.26 -5.36
CA TRP A 9 -3.59 4.38 -5.38
C TRP A 9 -2.29 5.11 -5.73
N PHE A 10 -2.33 6.04 -6.70
CA PHE A 10 -1.16 6.86 -7.04
C PHE A 10 -0.78 7.82 -5.92
N VAL A 11 -1.76 8.42 -5.23
CA VAL A 11 -1.50 9.24 -4.03
C VAL A 11 -0.86 8.39 -2.93
N LEU A 12 -1.34 7.17 -2.71
CA LEU A 12 -0.74 6.24 -1.75
C LEU A 12 0.70 5.85 -2.13
N ALA A 13 0.98 5.68 -3.43
CA ALA A 13 2.33 5.45 -3.93
C ALA A 13 3.24 6.66 -3.68
N ALA A 14 2.76 7.87 -4.00
CA ALA A 14 3.50 9.11 -3.77
C ALA A 14 3.83 9.31 -2.28
N ALA A 15 2.87 9.05 -1.39
CA ALA A 15 3.10 9.09 0.05
C ALA A 15 4.21 8.12 0.50
N GLY A 16 4.21 6.89 -0.04
CA GLY A 16 5.26 5.91 0.23
C GLY A 16 6.64 6.36 -0.26
N LEU A 17 6.72 6.99 -1.44
CA LEU A 17 7.97 7.56 -1.97
C LEU A 17 8.48 8.73 -1.13
N VAL A 18 7.59 9.59 -0.62
CA VAL A 18 7.99 10.67 0.29
C VAL A 18 8.60 10.10 1.57
N ILE A 19 7.98 9.08 2.17
CA ILE A 19 8.52 8.41 3.36
C ILE A 19 9.88 7.77 3.06
N ALA A 20 10.00 7.06 1.95
CA ALA A 20 11.26 6.48 1.49
C ALA A 20 12.35 7.55 1.31
N GLY A 21 12.03 8.66 0.66
CA GLY A 21 12.94 9.78 0.45
C GLY A 21 13.43 10.40 1.76
N LEU A 22 12.52 10.60 2.72
CA LEU A 22 12.89 11.09 4.06
C LEU A 22 13.85 10.12 4.76
N GLN A 23 13.57 8.82 4.73
CA GLN A 23 14.47 7.80 5.31
C GLN A 23 15.83 7.75 4.62
N ALA A 24 15.88 7.91 3.30
CA ALA A 24 17.13 7.96 2.54
C ALA A 24 18.04 9.13 2.98
N VAL A 25 17.48 10.27 3.38
CA VAL A 25 18.27 11.38 3.93
C VAL A 25 18.96 11.00 5.24
N PHE A 26 18.29 10.22 6.11
CA PHE A 26 18.84 9.79 7.40
C PHE A 26 19.86 8.64 7.29
N LEU A 27 19.90 7.91 6.18
CA LEU A 27 20.88 6.85 5.89
C LEU A 27 22.33 7.36 5.80
N PHE A 28 22.53 8.64 5.50
CA PHE A 28 23.85 9.26 5.37
C PHE A 28 24.38 9.85 6.70
N GLY A 29 23.72 9.60 7.83
CA GLY A 29 24.17 9.96 9.19
C GLY A 29 25.09 8.92 9.86
N PRO A 30 25.70 9.22 11.03
CA PRO A 30 26.75 8.39 11.62
C PRO A 30 26.29 6.98 12.06
N ALA A 31 26.68 6.00 11.24
CA ALA A 31 27.16 4.64 11.49
C ALA A 31 26.34 3.54 12.23
N SER A 32 25.34 3.80 13.07
CA SER A 32 24.65 2.69 13.80
C SER A 32 23.24 2.32 13.28
N GLY A 33 22.63 3.15 12.42
CA GLY A 33 21.25 2.94 11.91
C GLY A 33 21.13 2.46 10.45
N ALA A 34 22.22 2.41 9.69
CA ALA A 34 22.16 2.30 8.23
C ALA A 34 21.53 1.00 7.69
N ALA A 35 21.79 -0.16 8.31
CA ALA A 35 21.21 -1.42 7.83
C ALA A 35 19.69 -1.50 8.05
N LEU A 36 19.17 -0.86 9.11
CA LEU A 36 17.76 -0.89 9.46
C LEU A 36 16.93 0.10 8.63
N ILE A 37 17.47 1.30 8.43
CA ILE A 37 16.87 2.30 7.54
C ILE A 37 16.90 1.78 6.10
N GLY A 38 17.92 0.98 5.74
CA GLY A 38 17.97 0.30 4.43
C GLY A 38 16.83 -0.69 4.22
N ILE A 39 16.47 -1.49 5.22
CA ILE A 39 15.36 -2.46 5.13
C ILE A 39 14.01 -1.74 5.03
N SER A 40 13.77 -0.72 5.85
CA SER A 40 12.52 0.07 5.79
C SER A 40 12.42 0.86 4.48
N LEU A 41 13.53 1.39 3.97
CA LEU A 41 13.59 2.08 2.68
C LEU A 41 13.15 1.18 1.52
N VAL A 42 13.76 -0.01 1.40
CA VAL A 42 13.40 -0.98 0.36
C VAL A 42 11.94 -1.40 0.47
N GLN A 43 11.43 -1.57 1.69
CA GLN A 43 10.03 -1.89 1.93
C GLN A 43 9.09 -0.77 1.43
N HIS A 44 9.37 0.50 1.74
CA HIS A 44 8.53 1.61 1.28
C HIS A 44 8.59 1.80 -0.24
N LEU A 45 9.75 1.60 -0.87
CA LEU A 45 9.87 1.60 -2.32
C LEU A 45 9.04 0.47 -2.95
N THR A 46 9.15 -0.75 -2.42
CA THR A 46 8.40 -1.91 -2.89
C THR A 46 6.89 -1.69 -2.74
N ASN A 47 6.45 -1.16 -1.59
CA ASN A 47 5.05 -0.80 -1.35
C ASN A 47 4.56 0.30 -2.33
N SER A 48 5.43 1.26 -2.68
CA SER A 48 5.10 2.32 -3.62
C SER A 48 4.93 1.79 -5.04
N ILE A 49 5.87 0.95 -5.50
CA ILE A 49 5.79 0.27 -6.80
C ILE A 49 4.53 -0.59 -6.87
N ALA A 50 4.23 -1.35 -5.81
CA ALA A 50 3.02 -2.16 -5.74
C ALA A 50 1.75 -1.29 -5.81
N ALA A 51 1.73 -0.11 -5.15
CA ALA A 51 0.60 0.81 -5.25
C ALA A 51 0.43 1.37 -6.66
N VAL A 52 1.52 1.69 -7.37
CA VAL A 52 1.45 2.11 -8.79
C VAL A 52 0.87 0.99 -9.64
N ALA A 53 1.37 -0.25 -9.50
CA ALA A 53 0.86 -1.40 -10.23
C ALA A 53 -0.64 -1.61 -9.99
N LEU A 54 -1.09 -1.53 -8.73
CA LEU A 54 -2.50 -1.64 -8.39
C LEU A 54 -3.34 -0.48 -8.94
N GLY A 55 -2.82 0.76 -8.90
CA GLY A 55 -3.46 1.91 -9.51
C GLY A 55 -3.66 1.74 -11.02
N LEU A 56 -2.66 1.20 -11.72
CA LEU A 56 -2.74 0.86 -13.14
C LEU A 56 -3.76 -0.25 -13.42
N VAL A 57 -3.81 -1.29 -12.58
CA VAL A 57 -4.83 -2.36 -12.69
C VAL A 57 -6.24 -1.78 -12.55
N TYR A 58 -6.50 -0.96 -11.53
CA TYR A 58 -7.82 -0.35 -11.37
C TYR A 58 -8.14 0.67 -12.46
N LEU A 59 -7.15 1.38 -12.99
CA LEU A 59 -7.33 2.27 -14.14
C LEU A 59 -7.77 1.47 -15.36
N TYR A 60 -7.10 0.35 -15.64
CA TYR A 60 -7.44 -0.55 -16.74
C TYR A 60 -8.83 -1.18 -16.57
N ILE A 61 -9.18 -1.62 -15.37
CA ILE A 61 -10.51 -2.18 -15.11
C ILE A 61 -11.58 -1.10 -15.32
N GLN A 62 -11.38 0.14 -14.84
CA GLN A 62 -12.37 1.21 -15.00
C GLN A 62 -12.46 1.76 -16.43
N SER A 63 -11.42 1.59 -17.24
CA SER A 63 -11.46 1.95 -18.66
C SER A 63 -12.17 0.88 -19.49
N THR A 64 -11.95 -0.40 -19.19
CA THR A 64 -12.44 -1.53 -20.01
C THR A 64 -13.71 -2.18 -19.51
N ARG A 65 -13.98 -2.11 -18.20
CA ARG A 65 -15.09 -2.81 -17.53
C ARG A 65 -15.62 -1.99 -16.34
N PRO A 66 -16.21 -0.81 -16.59
CA PRO A 66 -16.66 0.07 -15.52
C PRO A 66 -17.80 -0.58 -14.73
N SER A 67 -17.62 -0.72 -13.42
CA SER A 67 -18.61 -1.33 -12.53
C SER A 67 -18.58 -0.66 -11.15
N ALA A 68 -19.76 -0.31 -10.64
CA ALA A 68 -19.92 0.24 -9.29
C ALA A 68 -19.49 -0.77 -8.21
N ALA A 69 -19.76 -2.06 -8.43
CA ALA A 69 -19.35 -3.12 -7.50
C ALA A 69 -17.83 -3.23 -7.40
N VAL A 70 -17.13 -3.15 -8.54
CA VAL A 70 -15.65 -3.11 -8.56
C VAL A 70 -15.12 -1.88 -7.84
N LEU A 71 -15.77 -0.72 -7.99
CA LEU A 71 -15.36 0.50 -7.29
C LEU A 71 -15.47 0.35 -5.77
N VAL A 72 -16.57 -0.22 -5.27
CA VAL A 72 -16.78 -0.45 -3.82
C VAL A 72 -15.75 -1.43 -3.28
N ILE A 73 -15.61 -2.60 -3.90
CA ILE A 73 -14.66 -3.63 -3.46
C ILE A 73 -13.22 -3.13 -3.57
N GLY A 74 -12.89 -2.42 -4.65
CA GLY A 74 -11.58 -1.81 -4.84
C GLY A 74 -11.26 -0.71 -3.83
N THR A 75 -12.27 0.03 -3.36
CA THR A 75 -12.09 0.99 -2.26
C THR A 75 -11.83 0.28 -0.94
N SER A 76 -12.53 -0.82 -0.66
CA SER A 76 -12.22 -1.67 0.51
C SER A 76 -10.81 -2.24 0.45
N HIS A 77 -10.35 -2.65 -0.75
CA HIS A 77 -8.98 -3.08 -0.96
C HIS A 77 -7.97 -1.97 -0.62
N LEU A 78 -8.20 -0.75 -1.12
CA LEU A 78 -7.36 0.41 -0.82
C LEU A 78 -7.30 0.69 0.69
N ILE A 79 -8.45 0.67 1.38
CA ILE A 79 -8.52 0.90 2.83
C ILE A 79 -7.70 -0.14 3.59
N MET A 80 -7.82 -1.43 3.25
CA MET A 80 -7.04 -2.50 3.88
C MET A 80 -5.53 -2.35 3.62
N ALA A 81 -5.15 -1.95 2.41
CA ALA A 81 -3.76 -1.65 2.07
C ALA A 81 -3.21 -0.46 2.88
N ILE A 82 -4.02 0.58 3.11
CA ILE A 82 -3.66 1.73 3.97
C ILE A 82 -3.45 1.26 5.41
N PHE A 83 -4.37 0.45 5.97
CA PHE A 83 -4.21 -0.09 7.32
C PHE A 83 -2.94 -0.93 7.45
N SER A 84 -2.67 -1.81 6.48
CA SER A 84 -1.45 -2.62 6.48
C SER A 84 -0.20 -1.76 6.49
N ARG A 85 -0.12 -0.76 5.60
CA ARG A 85 1.04 0.16 5.51
C ARG A 85 1.20 1.02 6.76
N THR A 86 0.09 1.47 7.35
CA THR A 86 0.11 2.28 8.58
C THR A 86 0.63 1.45 9.75
N ALA A 87 0.18 0.20 9.88
CA ALA A 87 0.67 -0.71 10.91
C ALA A 87 2.16 -1.05 10.72
N GLN A 88 2.62 -1.23 9.47
CA GLN A 88 4.06 -1.38 9.16
C GLN A 88 4.84 -0.14 9.61
N PHE A 89 4.37 1.05 9.26
CA PHE A 89 5.04 2.31 9.61
C PHE A 89 5.15 2.51 11.13
N ILE A 90 4.10 2.16 11.89
CA ILE A 90 4.13 2.17 13.37
C ILE A 90 5.17 1.15 13.89
N GLY A 91 5.20 -0.06 13.32
CA GLY A 91 6.17 -1.10 13.67
C GLY A 91 7.62 -0.67 13.40
N ASP A 92 7.86 -0.03 12.25
CA ASP A 92 9.16 0.51 11.88
C ASP A 92 9.59 1.63 12.84
N GLY A 93 8.66 2.53 13.22
CA GLY A 93 8.90 3.59 14.19
C GLY A 93 9.26 3.05 15.59
N ALA A 94 8.49 2.10 16.10
CA ALA A 94 8.76 1.47 17.40
C ALA A 94 10.09 0.69 17.40
N ARG A 95 10.39 0.00 16.29
CA ARG A 95 11.65 -0.71 16.10
C ARG A 95 12.83 0.26 16.03
N ALA A 96 12.70 1.40 15.37
CA ALA A 96 13.73 2.44 15.34
C ALA A 96 13.98 3.06 16.72
N ALA A 97 12.90 3.34 17.47
CA ALA A 97 12.97 3.86 18.83
C ALA A 97 13.71 2.90 19.78
N LEU A 98 13.37 1.60 19.75
CA LEU A 98 14.02 0.55 20.54
C LEU A 98 15.54 0.50 20.27
N ILE A 99 15.96 0.60 19.01
CA ILE A 99 17.38 0.49 18.64
C ILE A 99 18.16 1.75 18.97
N SER A 100 17.55 2.91 18.85
CA SER A 100 18.16 4.18 19.26
C SER A 100 18.29 4.33 20.79
N GLY A 101 17.72 3.41 21.56
CA GLY A 101 17.68 3.48 23.02
C GLY A 101 16.81 4.61 23.58
N SER A 102 16.01 5.26 22.73
CA SER A 102 15.13 6.38 23.10
C SER A 102 13.82 5.92 23.73
N ASP A 103 13.50 4.63 23.64
CA ASP A 103 12.27 4.05 24.15
C ASP A 103 12.52 2.63 24.68
N THR A 104 11.93 2.30 25.83
CA THR A 104 11.91 0.95 26.42
C THR A 104 10.66 0.16 26.02
N SER A 105 9.87 0.69 25.07
CA SER A 105 8.68 0.03 24.53
C SER A 105 8.92 -1.45 24.22
N SER A 106 8.00 -2.29 24.72
CA SER A 106 8.20 -3.73 24.73
C SER A 106 8.19 -4.27 23.31
N ALA A 107 8.99 -5.31 23.05
CA ALA A 107 8.97 -6.06 21.80
C ALA A 107 7.55 -6.50 21.35
N ALA A 108 6.58 -6.52 22.28
CA ALA A 108 5.18 -6.77 21.97
C ALA A 108 4.57 -5.69 21.06
N THR A 109 4.88 -4.40 21.22
CA THR A 109 4.35 -3.33 20.35
C THR A 109 4.77 -3.55 18.90
N ILE A 110 6.05 -3.88 18.69
CA ILE A 110 6.59 -4.21 17.37
C ILE A 110 5.86 -5.45 16.80
N GLY A 111 5.72 -6.50 17.62
CA GLY A 111 5.02 -7.73 17.24
C GLY A 111 3.55 -7.51 16.86
N TYR A 112 2.80 -6.72 17.63
CA TYR A 112 1.40 -6.40 17.34
C TYR A 112 1.27 -5.55 16.08
N ALA A 113 2.16 -4.58 15.86
CA ALA A 113 2.14 -3.73 14.69
C ALA A 113 2.38 -4.54 13.40
N TYR A 114 3.44 -5.36 13.35
CA TYR A 114 3.68 -6.22 12.19
C TYR A 114 2.65 -7.35 12.04
N GLY A 115 2.10 -7.86 13.14
CA GLY A 115 1.00 -8.84 13.11
C GLY A 115 -0.27 -8.25 12.47
N ALA A 116 -0.68 -7.06 12.92
CA ALA A 116 -1.80 -6.33 12.33
C ALA A 116 -1.55 -5.99 10.85
N ALA A 117 -0.33 -5.58 10.51
CA ALA A 117 0.07 -5.34 9.14
C ALA A 117 -0.07 -6.57 8.25
N GLY A 118 0.39 -7.73 8.73
CA GLY A 118 0.32 -9.01 8.01
C GLY A 118 -1.12 -9.46 7.78
N ILE A 119 -1.96 -9.40 8.81
CA ILE A 119 -3.39 -9.74 8.71
C ILE A 119 -4.09 -8.81 7.70
N ALA A 120 -3.87 -7.50 7.82
CA ALA A 120 -4.44 -6.52 6.88
C ALA A 120 -3.95 -6.75 5.45
N ALA A 121 -2.68 -7.14 5.24
CA ALA A 121 -2.15 -7.46 3.92
C ALA A 121 -2.80 -8.72 3.31
N VAL A 122 -3.02 -9.77 4.10
CA VAL A 122 -3.71 -10.98 3.63
C VAL A 122 -5.16 -10.66 3.25
N LEU A 123 -5.88 -9.95 4.11
CA LEU A 123 -7.25 -9.51 3.84
C LEU A 123 -7.31 -8.60 2.59
N SER A 124 -6.35 -7.68 2.45
CA SER A 124 -6.18 -6.85 1.27
C SER A 124 -6.06 -7.70 0.00
N GLY A 125 -5.23 -8.74 0.02
CA GLY A 125 -5.08 -9.69 -1.11
C GLY A 125 -6.37 -10.43 -1.45
N ILE A 126 -7.12 -10.89 -0.44
CA ILE A 126 -8.42 -11.54 -0.66
C ILE A 126 -9.41 -10.58 -1.34
N VAL A 127 -9.52 -9.35 -0.83
CA VAL A 127 -10.42 -8.33 -1.39
C VAL A 127 -10.00 -7.95 -2.80
N PHE A 128 -8.70 -7.90 -3.10
CA PHE A 128 -8.21 -7.67 -4.45
C PHE A 128 -8.64 -8.78 -5.42
N ILE A 129 -8.50 -10.05 -5.03
CA ILE A 129 -8.94 -11.20 -5.84
C ILE A 129 -10.46 -11.11 -6.11
N LEU A 130 -11.26 -10.77 -5.09
CA LEU A 130 -12.70 -10.56 -5.27
C LEU A 130 -13.01 -9.42 -6.26
N ALA A 131 -12.26 -8.32 -6.19
CA ALA A 131 -12.41 -7.21 -7.14
C ALA A 131 -12.13 -7.67 -8.58
N LEU A 132 -11.10 -8.50 -8.78
CA LEU A 132 -10.77 -9.08 -10.09
C LEU A 132 -11.86 -10.02 -10.59
N ILE A 133 -12.38 -10.92 -9.75
CA ILE A 133 -13.47 -11.83 -10.12
C ILE A 133 -14.69 -11.04 -10.58
N VAL A 134 -15.09 -10.02 -9.82
CA VAL A 134 -16.24 -9.17 -10.20
C VAL A 134 -15.94 -8.42 -11.50
N ALA A 135 -14.75 -7.86 -11.66
CA ALA A 135 -14.36 -7.17 -12.89
C ALA A 135 -14.40 -8.09 -14.12
N LEU A 136 -13.88 -9.31 -14.02
CA LEU A 136 -13.87 -10.28 -15.12
C LEU A 136 -15.27 -10.75 -15.50
N ASN A 137 -16.19 -10.80 -14.54
CA ASN A 137 -17.59 -11.14 -14.76
C ASN A 137 -18.45 -9.96 -15.23
N THR A 138 -17.94 -8.73 -15.18
CA THR A 138 -18.63 -7.58 -15.78
C THR A 138 -18.37 -7.53 -17.27
N HIS A 139 -19.44 -7.43 -18.07
CA HIS A 139 -19.33 -7.30 -19.52
C HIS A 139 -18.55 -6.03 -19.88
N PRO A 140 -17.66 -6.10 -20.89
CA PRO A 140 -17.12 -4.89 -21.48
C PRO A 140 -18.27 -3.99 -21.96
N PRO A 141 -18.15 -2.66 -21.87
CA PRO A 141 -19.11 -1.78 -22.52
C PRO A 141 -19.16 -2.18 -24.01
N PRO A 142 -20.35 -2.18 -24.64
CA PRO A 142 -20.46 -2.45 -26.07
C PRO A 142 -19.48 -1.54 -26.80
N GLU A 143 -18.77 -2.09 -27.79
CA GLU A 143 -17.92 -1.30 -28.68
C GLU A 143 -18.81 -0.16 -29.19
N THR A 144 -18.52 1.07 -28.74
CA THR A 144 -19.16 2.23 -29.35
C THR A 144 -18.58 2.27 -30.74
N ASP A 145 -19.35 1.78 -31.71
CA ASP A 145 -19.11 1.97 -33.13
C ASP A 145 -18.69 3.42 -33.36
N VAL A 146 -17.39 3.62 -33.55
CA VAL A 146 -16.85 4.89 -34.03
C VAL A 146 -17.06 4.85 -35.54
N PHE A 147 -18.29 5.14 -35.97
CA PHE A 147 -18.62 5.53 -37.34
C PHE A 147 -18.90 7.03 -37.38
#